data_AF-A0A9D7FA69-F1
#
_entry.id   AF-A0A9D7FA69-F1
#
_cell.length_a   1.000
_cell.length_b   1.000
_cell.length_c   1.000
_cell.angle_alpha   90.00
_cell.angle_beta   90.00
_cell.angle_gamma   90.00
#
_symmetry.space_group_name_H-M   'P 1'
#
loop_
_entity.id
_entity.type
_entity.pdbx_description
1 polymer ?
#
loop_
_entity_poly.entity_id
_entity_poly.type
_entity_poly.pdbx_seq_one_letter_code
_entity_poly.pdbx_strand_id
1 'polypeptide(L)'
;MDYLLGGKSWQGLVIGAYAIPVNLPDPARFSIHKLVIAQERSLNFETKSAKDIRQASEVIEALVEIGRESDLQRALSDLLATGSKKPLENLEKSVARMNGTAKAVLLGEMHRRWRKAEYNYSTAYPVTTRFLPALFAVYIASSARLVTLACVSSDR
;
A
#
# COMPACT_ATOMS: atom_id res chain seq x y z
N MET A 1 6.14 15.31 -3.20
CA MET A 1 5.32 14.38 -4.01
C MET A 1 3.88 14.76 -3.75
N ASP A 2 3.22 15.37 -4.74
CA ASP A 2 1.90 16.01 -4.57
C ASP A 2 0.73 15.03 -4.70
N TYR A 3 0.94 13.80 -4.22
CA TYR A 3 -0.01 12.69 -4.33
C TYR A 3 -1.35 12.96 -3.62
N LEU A 4 -1.32 13.82 -2.60
CA LEU A 4 -2.51 14.28 -1.88
C LEU A 4 -3.33 15.32 -2.64
N LEU A 5 -2.76 15.99 -3.64
CA LEU A 5 -3.45 17.03 -4.40
C LEU A 5 -4.27 16.47 -5.57
N GLY A 6 -4.09 15.18 -5.89
CA GLY A 6 -4.93 14.49 -6.86
C GLY A 6 -6.19 13.93 -6.23
N GLY A 7 -7.36 14.16 -6.85
CA GLY A 7 -8.65 13.58 -6.45
C GLY A 7 -9.63 14.60 -5.87
N LYS A 8 -10.80 14.11 -5.42
CA LYS A 8 -11.85 14.93 -4.82
C LYS A 8 -11.52 15.19 -3.34
N SER A 9 -11.40 16.45 -2.95
CA SER A 9 -11.26 16.80 -1.54
C SER A 9 -12.53 16.46 -0.76
N TRP A 10 -12.37 15.95 0.45
CA TRP A 10 -13.44 15.52 1.33
C TRP A 10 -13.85 16.65 2.26
N GLN A 11 -15.10 17.09 2.17
CA GLN A 11 -15.64 18.06 3.12
C GLN A 11 -16.24 17.30 4.31
N GLY A 12 -15.85 17.69 5.51
CA GLY A 12 -16.28 17.07 6.75
C GLY A 12 -16.53 18.09 7.85
N LEU A 13 -17.00 17.59 8.98
CA LEU A 13 -17.28 18.38 10.17
C LEU A 13 -16.54 17.75 11.34
N VAL A 14 -15.67 18.51 12.00
CA VAL A 14 -15.10 18.09 13.28
C VAL A 14 -16.06 18.54 14.37
N ILE A 15 -16.63 17.57 15.09
CA ILE A 15 -17.64 17.81 16.12
C ILE A 15 -16.98 17.65 17.50
N GLY A 16 -16.93 18.73 18.26
CA GLY A 16 -16.57 18.76 19.68
C GLY A 16 -17.56 19.63 20.44
N ALA A 17 -17.07 20.56 21.27
CA ALA A 17 -17.92 21.63 21.84
C ALA A 17 -18.53 22.54 20.75
N TYR A 18 -17.86 22.63 19.60
CA TYR A 18 -18.31 23.33 18.41
C TYR A 18 -18.19 22.43 17.19
N ALA A 19 -18.91 22.77 16.13
CA ALA A 19 -18.88 22.09 14.84
C ALA A 19 -18.09 22.93 13.84
N ILE A 20 -16.89 22.46 13.44
CA ILE A 20 -15.98 23.21 12.56
C ILE A 20 -15.93 22.52 11.19
N PRO A 21 -16.40 23.16 10.10
CA PRO A 21 -16.30 22.59 8.77
C PRO A 21 -14.85 22.55 8.34
N VAL A 22 -14.40 21.40 7.83
CA VAL A 22 -13.03 21.17 7.40
C VAL A 22 -12.99 20.56 6.01
N ASN A 23 -11.94 20.88 5.25
CA ASN A 23 -11.63 20.19 4.01
C ASN A 23 -10.45 19.24 4.28
N LEU A 24 -10.67 17.96 4.06
CA LEU A 24 -9.73 16.87 4.29
C LEU A 24 -9.30 16.28 2.95
N PRO A 25 -8.06 15.78 2.83
CA PRO A 25 -7.69 14.95 1.70
C PRO A 25 -8.54 13.67 1.70
N ASP A 26 -8.61 13.01 0.55
CA ASP A 26 -9.19 11.67 0.46
C ASP A 26 -8.50 10.74 1.48
N PRO A 27 -9.24 10.12 2.42
CA PRO A 27 -8.66 9.31 3.49
C PRO A 27 -7.83 8.13 2.96
N ALA A 28 -8.20 7.55 1.81
CA ALA A 28 -7.47 6.45 1.20
C ALA A 28 -6.12 6.92 0.62
N ARG A 29 -6.10 8.10 -0.02
CA ARG A 29 -4.86 8.71 -0.51
C ARG A 29 -3.98 9.20 0.64
N PHE A 30 -4.60 9.72 1.69
CA PHE A 30 -3.93 10.16 2.90
C PHE A 30 -3.18 9.02 3.59
N SER A 31 -3.81 7.87 3.80
CA SER A 31 -3.16 6.71 4.42
C SER A 31 -1.99 6.20 3.59
N ILE A 32 -2.16 6.03 2.27
CA ILE A 32 -1.07 5.62 1.37
C ILE A 32 0.08 6.63 1.40
N HIS A 33 -0.22 7.94 1.37
CA HIS A 33 0.79 8.98 1.43
C HIS A 33 1.59 8.92 2.74
N LYS A 34 0.92 8.70 3.87
CA LYS A 34 1.59 8.55 5.18
C LYS A 34 2.56 7.37 5.19
N LEU A 35 2.20 6.26 4.56
CA LEU A 35 3.10 5.12 4.40
C LEU A 35 4.32 5.45 3.53
N VAL A 36 4.14 6.21 2.44
CA VAL A 36 5.28 6.62 1.60
C VAL A 36 6.21 7.57 2.36
N ILE A 37 5.67 8.61 3.00
CA ILE A 37 6.46 9.62 3.73
C ILE A 37 7.16 9.05 4.95
N ALA A 38 6.61 8.01 5.59
CA ALA A 38 7.25 7.36 6.72
C ALA A 38 8.67 6.85 6.39
N GLN A 39 8.94 6.47 5.13
CA GLN A 39 10.26 6.02 4.68
C GLN A 39 11.17 7.14 4.16
N GLU A 40 10.61 8.33 3.90
CA GLU A 40 11.39 9.50 3.48
C GLU A 40 12.00 10.26 4.67
N ARG A 41 11.56 9.95 5.90
CA ARG A 41 12.15 10.52 7.11
C ARG A 41 13.51 9.86 7.40
N SER A 42 14.51 10.68 7.74
CA SER A 42 15.84 10.17 8.09
C SER A 42 15.79 9.28 9.34
N LEU A 43 16.80 8.42 9.50
CA LEU A 43 16.92 7.44 10.60
C LEU A 43 16.82 8.07 12.00
N ASN A 44 17.11 9.37 12.15
CA ASN A 44 16.97 10.10 13.41
C ASN A 44 15.50 10.38 13.79
N PHE A 45 14.54 9.99 12.96
CA PHE A 45 13.11 10.22 13.16
C PHE A 45 12.28 8.92 13.18
N GLU A 46 12.86 7.80 13.62
CA GLU A 46 12.14 6.52 13.73
C GLU A 46 10.82 6.64 14.51
N THR A 47 10.79 7.39 15.61
CA THR A 47 9.55 7.64 16.37
C THR A 47 8.47 8.31 15.52
N LYS A 48 8.84 9.22 14.62
CA LYS A 48 7.91 9.88 13.71
C LYS A 48 7.50 8.96 12.57
N SER A 49 8.40 8.12 12.06
CA SER A 49 8.08 7.11 11.04
C SER A 49 7.07 6.09 11.59
N ALA A 50 7.30 5.56 12.79
CA ALA A 50 6.37 4.68 13.47
C ALA A 50 5.00 5.35 13.74
N LYS A 51 4.99 6.65 14.10
CA LYS A 51 3.75 7.41 14.27
C LYS A 51 2.96 7.51 12.97
N ASP A 52 3.61 7.80 11.84
CA ASP A 52 2.93 7.90 10.54
C ASP A 52 2.37 6.56 10.08
N ILE A 53 3.11 5.46 10.30
CA ILE A 53 2.64 4.10 9.97
C ILE A 53 1.39 3.76 10.81
N ARG A 54 1.39 4.05 12.12
CA ARG A 54 0.22 3.84 12.98
C ARG A 54 -1.00 4.66 12.51
N GLN A 55 -0.80 5.95 12.22
CA GLN A 55 -1.88 6.80 11.69
C GLN A 55 -2.45 6.27 10.38
N ALA A 56 -1.60 5.74 9.49
CA ALA A 56 -2.06 5.14 8.25
C ALA A 56 -2.86 3.85 8.51
N SER A 57 -2.38 2.97 9.41
CA SER A 57 -3.10 1.75 9.80
C SER A 57 -4.50 2.04 10.34
N GLU A 58 -4.62 3.00 11.26
CA GLU A 58 -5.91 3.39 11.87
C GLU A 58 -6.92 3.87 10.81
N VAL A 59 -6.46 4.70 9.87
CA VAL A 59 -7.32 5.19 8.78
C VAL A 59 -7.72 4.06 7.83
N ILE A 60 -6.82 3.12 7.54
CA ILE A 60 -7.13 1.96 6.70
C ILE A 60 -8.15 1.04 7.39
N GLU A 61 -7.96 0.77 8.68
CA GLU A 61 -8.91 -0.03 9.48
C GLU A 61 -10.29 0.60 9.49
N ALA A 62 -10.38 1.92 9.74
CA ALA A 62 -11.64 2.64 9.69
C ALA A 62 -12.29 2.59 8.30
N LEU A 63 -11.52 2.68 7.21
CA LEU A 63 -12.03 2.56 5.85
C LEU A 63 -12.57 1.15 5.54
N VAL A 64 -11.91 0.12 6.06
CA VAL A 64 -12.36 -1.28 5.93
C VAL A 64 -13.64 -1.49 6.74
N GLU A 65 -13.69 -0.98 7.96
CA GLU A 65 -14.88 -1.10 8.83
C GLU A 65 -16.14 -0.51 8.19
N ILE A 66 -15.99 0.61 7.47
CA ILE A 66 -17.11 1.25 6.74
C ILE A 66 -17.30 0.73 5.30
N GLY A 67 -16.61 -0.34 4.89
CA GLY A 67 -16.77 -0.99 3.57
C GLY A 67 -16.26 -0.18 2.39
N ARG A 68 -15.23 0.64 2.58
CA ARG A 68 -14.64 1.54 1.56
C ARG A 68 -13.26 1.07 1.09
N GLU A 69 -13.04 -0.24 1.03
CA GLU A 69 -11.77 -0.81 0.55
C GLU A 69 -11.53 -0.50 -0.94
N SER A 70 -12.59 -0.30 -1.72
CA SER A 70 -12.51 0.09 -3.13
C SER A 70 -11.82 1.46 -3.33
N ASP A 71 -11.85 2.35 -2.34
CA ASP A 71 -11.15 3.63 -2.40
C ASP A 71 -9.65 3.45 -2.18
N LEU A 72 -9.26 2.51 -1.32
CA LEU A 72 -7.85 2.09 -1.16
C LEU A 72 -7.31 1.48 -2.46
N GLN A 73 -8.11 0.64 -3.14
CA GLN A 73 -7.75 0.07 -4.44
C GLN A 73 -7.51 1.16 -5.49
N ARG A 74 -8.40 2.16 -5.54
CA ARG A 74 -8.30 3.26 -6.50
C ARG A 74 -7.06 4.09 -6.21
N ALA A 75 -6.85 4.49 -4.96
CA ALA A 75 -5.68 5.23 -4.56
C ALA A 75 -4.39 4.45 -4.91
N LEU A 76 -4.29 3.16 -4.56
CA LEU A 76 -3.11 2.35 -4.92
C LEU A 76 -2.89 2.29 -6.45
N SER A 77 -3.96 2.19 -7.22
CA SER A 77 -3.89 2.22 -8.69
C SER A 77 -3.39 3.57 -9.22
N ASP A 78 -3.83 4.67 -8.62
CA ASP A 78 -3.39 6.02 -8.95
C ASP A 78 -1.91 6.21 -8.61
N LEU A 79 -1.43 5.65 -7.49
CA LEU A 79 -0.01 5.66 -7.14
C LEU A 79 0.81 4.90 -8.19
N LEU A 80 0.36 3.71 -8.60
CA LEU A 80 1.02 2.91 -9.64
C LEU A 80 1.04 3.63 -10.99
N ALA A 81 -0.04 4.33 -11.35
CA ALA A 81 -0.16 5.08 -12.59
C ALA A 81 0.84 6.26 -12.68
N THR A 82 1.37 6.75 -11.55
CA THR A 82 2.45 7.75 -11.56
C THR A 82 3.75 7.24 -12.18
N GLY A 83 3.91 5.91 -12.35
CA GLY A 83 5.09 5.26 -12.93
C GLY A 83 6.37 5.38 -12.09
N SER A 84 6.28 6.00 -10.91
CA SER A 84 7.43 6.28 -10.06
C SER A 84 7.75 5.09 -9.16
N LYS A 85 8.96 4.53 -9.27
CA LYS A 85 9.39 3.35 -8.48
C LYS A 85 9.57 3.66 -6.99
N LYS A 86 10.20 4.80 -6.67
CA LYS A 86 10.58 5.15 -5.28
C LYS A 86 9.39 5.20 -4.31
N PRO A 87 8.24 5.83 -4.63
CA PRO A 87 7.06 5.79 -3.75
C PRO A 87 6.53 4.37 -3.50
N LEU A 88 6.61 3.48 -4.48
CA LEU A 88 6.15 2.09 -4.36
C LEU A 88 7.06 1.29 -3.42
N GLU A 89 8.38 1.42 -3.58
CA GLU A 89 9.36 0.79 -2.69
C GLU A 89 9.20 1.28 -1.24
N ASN A 90 8.93 2.58 -1.06
CA ASN A 90 8.67 3.15 0.25
C ASN A 90 7.37 2.62 0.86
N LEU A 91 6.31 2.50 0.05
CA LEU A 91 5.06 1.89 0.48
C LEU A 91 5.28 0.46 0.95
N GLU A 92 6.00 -0.36 0.18
CA GLU A 92 6.33 -1.76 0.53
C GLU A 92 7.07 -1.87 1.86
N LYS A 93 8.10 -1.04 2.07
CA LYS A 93 8.86 -0.99 3.33
C LYS A 93 7.97 -0.62 4.52
N SER A 94 7.04 0.31 4.34
CA SER A 94 6.08 0.67 5.39
C SER A 94 5.07 -0.44 5.67
N VAL A 95 4.51 -1.08 4.63
CA VAL A 95 3.56 -2.20 4.77
C VAL A 95 4.21 -3.39 5.47
N ALA A 96 5.50 -3.64 5.23
CA ALA A 96 6.25 -4.68 5.94
C ALA A 96 6.22 -4.45 7.47
N ARG A 97 6.30 -3.18 7.91
CA ARG A 97 6.26 -2.76 9.33
C ARG A 97 4.86 -2.73 9.94
N MET A 98 3.80 -2.83 9.14
CA MET A 98 2.42 -2.86 9.65
C MET A 98 2.07 -4.23 10.28
N ASN A 99 0.97 -4.25 11.02
CA ASN A 99 0.32 -5.43 11.58
C ASN A 99 -1.20 -5.35 11.39
N GLY A 100 -1.92 -6.42 11.71
CA GLY A 100 -3.39 -6.44 11.73
C GLY A 100 -4.06 -6.43 10.35
N THR A 101 -5.35 -6.07 10.37
CA THR A 101 -6.25 -6.08 9.20
C THR A 101 -5.77 -5.14 8.10
N ALA A 102 -5.27 -3.96 8.46
CA ALA A 102 -4.76 -3.00 7.48
C ALA A 102 -3.66 -3.58 6.59
N LYS A 103 -2.72 -4.34 7.18
CA LYS A 103 -1.67 -5.02 6.43
C LYS A 103 -2.22 -6.09 5.51
N ALA A 104 -3.15 -6.91 5.99
CA ALA A 104 -3.76 -7.98 5.19
C ALA A 104 -4.48 -7.43 3.95
N VAL A 105 -5.24 -6.34 4.12
CA VAL A 105 -5.97 -5.68 3.03
C VAL A 105 -5.00 -5.10 2.00
N LEU A 106 -3.98 -4.34 2.43
CA LEU A 106 -3.01 -3.77 1.50
C LEU A 106 -2.18 -4.83 0.78
N LEU A 107 -1.71 -5.87 1.48
CA LEU A 107 -0.98 -6.97 0.84
C LEU A 107 -1.87 -7.73 -0.15
N GLY A 108 -3.13 -7.96 0.20
CA GLY A 108 -4.11 -8.56 -0.69
C GLY A 108 -4.27 -7.75 -1.98
N GLU A 109 -4.38 -6.42 -1.87
CA GLU A 109 -4.52 -5.57 -3.05
C GLU A 109 -3.28 -5.41 -3.89
N MET A 110 -2.14 -5.27 -3.23
CA MET A 110 -0.86 -5.32 -3.93
C MET A 110 -0.81 -6.64 -4.70
N HIS A 111 -0.93 -7.80 -4.04
CA HIS A 111 -0.80 -9.09 -4.69
C HIS A 111 -1.77 -9.30 -5.86
N ARG A 112 -3.04 -8.90 -5.72
CA ARG A 112 -4.03 -8.95 -6.81
C ARG A 112 -3.59 -8.14 -8.03
N ARG A 113 -2.96 -6.99 -7.81
CA ARG A 113 -2.55 -6.09 -8.89
C ARG A 113 -1.21 -6.42 -9.50
N TRP A 114 -0.24 -6.87 -8.71
CA TRP A 114 1.02 -7.42 -9.20
C TRP A 114 0.76 -8.64 -10.11
N ARG A 115 -0.15 -9.56 -9.74
CA ARG A 115 -0.58 -10.66 -10.64
C ARG A 115 -1.17 -10.17 -11.96
N LYS A 116 -2.01 -9.12 -11.94
CA LYS A 116 -2.57 -8.56 -13.19
C LYS A 116 -1.52 -7.84 -14.03
N ALA A 117 -0.57 -7.14 -13.42
CA ALA A 117 0.52 -6.48 -14.13
C ALA A 117 1.47 -7.50 -14.77
N GLU A 118 1.78 -8.59 -14.06
CA GLU A 118 2.61 -9.68 -14.56
C GLU A 118 1.91 -10.48 -15.68
N TYR A 119 0.59 -10.71 -15.56
CA TYR A 119 -0.22 -11.27 -16.64
C TYR A 119 -0.26 -10.35 -17.87
N ASN A 120 -0.47 -9.05 -17.67
CA ASN A 120 -0.48 -8.07 -18.76
C ASN A 120 0.91 -7.91 -19.42
N TYR A 121 2.01 -8.04 -18.68
CA TYR A 121 3.36 -8.02 -19.24
C TYR A 121 3.66 -9.30 -20.04
N SER A 122 3.28 -10.47 -19.52
CA SER A 122 3.42 -11.78 -20.19
C SER A 122 2.56 -11.90 -21.45
N THR A 123 1.39 -11.26 -21.48
CA THR A 123 0.50 -11.26 -22.65
C THR A 123 0.83 -10.17 -23.67
N ALA A 124 1.35 -9.00 -23.24
CA ALA A 124 1.77 -7.93 -24.14
C ALA A 124 3.10 -8.23 -24.84
N TYR A 125 3.94 -9.08 -24.26
CA TYR A 125 5.17 -9.58 -24.86
C TYR A 125 5.16 -11.12 -24.83
N PRO A 126 4.51 -11.80 -25.80
CA PRO A 126 4.60 -13.24 -25.89
C PRO A 126 6.07 -13.60 -26.12
N VAL A 127 6.72 -14.17 -25.11
CA VAL A 127 8.14 -14.56 -25.17
C VAL A 127 8.31 -15.67 -26.19
N THR A 128 8.60 -15.31 -27.43
CA THR A 128 9.48 -16.10 -28.27
C THR A 128 10.91 -15.83 -27.83
N THR A 129 11.67 -16.90 -27.61
CA THR A 129 13.13 -16.97 -27.41
C THR A 129 13.72 -16.50 -26.06
N ARG A 130 13.93 -17.50 -25.19
CA ARG A 130 15.28 -18.04 -24.90
C ARG A 130 16.38 -17.04 -24.51
N PHE A 131 16.13 -16.09 -23.61
CA PHE A 131 17.21 -15.44 -22.81
C PHE A 131 16.61 -14.82 -21.55
N LEU A 132 16.63 -15.55 -20.43
CA LEU A 132 16.44 -14.97 -19.09
C LEU A 132 17.79 -14.42 -18.60
N PRO A 133 17.89 -13.19 -18.08
CA PRO A 133 18.92 -12.90 -17.10
C PRO A 133 18.47 -13.46 -15.74
N ALA A 134 19.32 -14.28 -15.16
CA ALA A 134 19.12 -15.09 -13.95
C ALA A 134 18.78 -14.31 -12.66
N LEU A 135 18.62 -12.98 -12.70
CA LEU A 135 18.41 -12.14 -11.53
C LEU A 135 16.93 -12.04 -11.11
N PHE A 136 15.96 -12.30 -11.99
CA PHE A 136 14.53 -12.20 -11.66
C PHE A 136 13.98 -13.46 -10.96
N ALA A 137 14.50 -14.64 -11.28
CA ALA A 137 14.04 -15.91 -10.71
C ALA A 137 14.37 -16.04 -9.21
N VAL A 138 15.46 -15.42 -8.74
CA VAL A 138 15.88 -15.49 -7.33
C VAL A 138 14.94 -14.69 -6.41
N TYR A 139 14.30 -13.62 -6.92
CA TYR A 139 13.35 -12.84 -6.13
C TYR A 139 12.00 -13.57 -5.96
N ILE A 140 11.54 -14.29 -7.00
CA ILE A 140 10.30 -15.08 -6.96
C ILE A 140 10.41 -16.30 -6.01
N ALA A 141 11.59 -16.92 -5.92
CA ALA A 141 11.79 -18.09 -5.04
C ALA A 141 11.85 -17.74 -3.54
N SER A 142 12.18 -16.49 -3.17
CA SER A 142 12.33 -16.09 -1.76
C SER A 142 10.99 -15.79 -1.08
N SER A 143 10.01 -15.22 -1.82
CA SER A 143 8.70 -14.84 -1.29
C SER A 143 7.69 -16.00 -1.26
N ALA A 144 7.86 -17.02 -2.10
CA ALA A 144 7.03 -18.23 -2.07
C ALA A 144 7.27 -19.11 -0.83
N ARG A 145 8.45 -19.01 -0.20
CA ARG A 145 8.82 -19.86 0.95
C ARG A 145 8.29 -19.36 2.30
N LEU A 146 7.89 -18.09 2.39
CA LEU A 146 7.34 -17.51 3.63
C LEU A 146 5.84 -17.76 3.79
N VAL A 147 5.08 -17.92 2.69
CA VAL A 147 3.63 -18.14 2.77
C VAL A 147 3.30 -19.60 3.11
N THR A 148 4.10 -20.57 2.65
CA THR A 148 3.84 -21.99 2.93
C THR A 148 4.13 -22.38 4.39
N LEU A 149 5.00 -21.65 5.10
CA LEU A 149 5.30 -21.96 6.51
C LEU A 149 4.21 -21.45 7.48
N ALA A 150 3.46 -20.40 7.13
CA ALA A 150 2.42 -19.85 8.00
C ALA A 150 1.10 -20.64 7.95
N CYS A 151 0.89 -21.50 6.96
CA CYS A 151 -0.37 -22.25 6.79
C CYS A 151 -0.34 -23.67 7.39
N VAL A 152 0.80 -24.14 7.89
CA VAL A 152 0.97 -25.53 8.41
C VAL A 152 0.95 -25.61 9.95
N SER A 153 0.85 -24.50 10.68
CA SER A 153 0.89 -24.49 12.15
C SER A 153 -0.43 -24.13 12.84
N SER A 154 -1.57 -24.24 12.16
CA SER A 154 -2.91 -24.05 12.75
C SER A 154 -3.78 -25.27 12.54
N ASP A 155 -3.23 -26.45 12.80
CA ASP A 155 -4.00 -27.68 13.03
C ASP A 155 -3.15 -28.63 13.90
N ARG A 156 -3.15 -28.35 15.20
CA ARG A 156 -3.04 -29.34 16.28
C ARG A 156 -3.31 -28.73 17.65
#